data_AF-A0A0W0WGG8-F1
#
_entry.id   AF-A0A0W0WGG8-F1
#
_cell.length_a   1.000
_cell.length_b   1.000
_cell.length_c   1.000
_cell.angle_alpha   90.00
_cell.angle_beta   90.00
_cell.angle_gamma   90.00
#
_symmetry.space_group_name_H-M   'P 1'
#
loop_
_entity.id
_entity.type
_entity.pdbx_description
1 polymer ?
#
loop_
_entity_poly.entity_id
_entity_poly.type
_entity_poly.pdbx_seq_one_letter_code
_entity_poly.pdbx_strand_id
1 'polypeptide(L)'
;MNTRLVWNFEIDHHNILHLQHLSTPREDIHWEARYFWPSNTTITLHGLDSSFLSLSNYKIKYRQDCYLLLPSTHFNIKQRRMQLLYKPLLEESGILRGYGKKINLEDCLDNEILPGTGGLSVSALLTQLRQNKKEIPVEKEVLIYKFPTAPTIKLELARLTIAEQIFYSVCVEGKSKVFVSSIAKHLLAEQVSCDYVSFLKQTLAYDE
;
A
#
# COMPACT_ATOMS: atom_id res chain seq x y z
N MET A 1 -13.07 17.27 18.85
CA MET A 1 -13.14 15.93 19.46
C MET A 1 -13.11 14.92 18.32
N ASN A 2 -12.22 13.94 18.38
CA ASN A 2 -12.12 12.92 17.33
C ASN A 2 -13.31 11.97 17.40
N THR A 3 -13.69 11.39 16.26
CA THR A 3 -14.77 10.41 16.17
C THR A 3 -14.23 9.07 15.71
N ARG A 4 -14.55 8.00 16.43
CA ARG A 4 -14.20 6.63 16.03
C ARG A 4 -14.83 6.31 14.68
N LEU A 5 -14.01 5.86 13.73
CA LEU A 5 -14.45 5.40 12.42
C LEU A 5 -14.59 3.88 12.40
N VAL A 6 -13.47 3.17 12.51
CA VAL A 6 -13.40 1.70 12.43
C VAL A 6 -12.08 1.19 12.99
N TRP A 7 -12.10 0.07 13.70
CA TRP A 7 -10.93 -0.46 14.42
C TRP A 7 -10.26 0.65 15.25
N ASN A 8 -8.96 0.87 15.05
CA ASN A 8 -8.21 1.93 15.72
C ASN A 8 -8.20 3.28 14.96
N PHE A 9 -8.91 3.39 13.84
CA PHE A 9 -9.00 4.63 13.08
C PHE A 9 -10.05 5.57 13.67
N GLU A 10 -9.69 6.84 13.76
CA GLU A 10 -10.54 7.96 14.12
C GLU A 10 -10.43 9.05 13.06
N ILE A 11 -11.44 9.89 12.97
CA ILE A 11 -11.42 11.09 12.14
C ILE A 11 -11.38 12.33 13.01
N ASP A 12 -10.66 13.33 12.52
CA ASP A 12 -10.66 14.69 13.06
C ASP A 12 -11.30 15.64 12.04
N HIS A 13 -12.28 16.41 12.53
CA HIS A 13 -13.12 17.30 11.72
C HIS A 13 -12.49 18.68 11.50
N HIS A 14 -11.32 18.96 12.06
CA HIS A 14 -10.62 20.23 11.82
C HIS A 14 -10.00 20.24 10.43
N ASN A 15 -9.99 21.43 9.80
CA ASN A 15 -9.37 21.66 8.49
C ASN A 15 -9.86 20.66 7.41
N ILE A 16 -11.17 20.65 7.15
CA ILE A 16 -11.80 19.68 6.25
C ILE A 16 -11.16 19.72 4.85
N LEU A 17 -10.91 18.54 4.30
CA LEU A 17 -10.34 18.36 2.99
C LEU A 17 -11.38 18.59 1.90
N HIS A 18 -11.26 19.69 1.17
CA HIS A 18 -12.16 20.03 0.07
C HIS A 18 -11.61 19.51 -1.27
N LEU A 19 -12.05 18.32 -1.70
CA LEU A 19 -11.60 17.68 -2.96
C LEU A 19 -12.61 17.71 -4.10
N GLN A 20 -13.74 18.38 -3.92
CA GLN A 20 -14.81 18.38 -4.91
C GLN A 20 -14.33 19.05 -6.21
N HIS A 21 -14.54 18.38 -7.33
CA HIS A 21 -14.24 18.88 -8.68
C HIS A 21 -12.76 19.17 -8.98
N LEU A 22 -11.83 18.65 -8.17
CA LEU A 22 -10.40 18.82 -8.46
C LEU A 22 -9.94 17.87 -9.58
N SER A 23 -9.25 18.45 -10.56
CA SER A 23 -8.61 17.73 -11.66
C SER A 23 -7.12 18.00 -11.77
N THR A 24 -6.36 16.99 -12.15
CA THR A 24 -4.92 17.07 -12.45
C THR A 24 -4.61 16.09 -13.58
N PRO A 25 -3.49 16.26 -14.31
CA PRO A 25 -3.08 15.27 -15.30
C PRO A 25 -2.97 13.87 -14.70
N ARG A 26 -3.41 12.88 -15.48
CA ARG A 26 -3.28 11.46 -15.15
C ARG A 26 -1.90 10.97 -15.56
N GLU A 27 -1.26 10.24 -14.67
CA GLU A 27 0.06 9.65 -14.90
C GLU A 27 -0.03 8.14 -15.21
N ASP A 28 1.01 7.61 -15.84
CA ASP A 28 1.13 6.18 -16.09
C ASP A 28 1.51 5.40 -14.83
N ILE A 29 2.32 6.01 -13.97
CA ILE A 29 2.73 5.50 -12.66
C ILE A 29 1.54 5.53 -11.68
N HIS A 30 1.43 4.47 -10.86
CA HIS A 30 0.50 4.40 -9.76
C HIS A 30 1.21 4.73 -8.45
N TRP A 31 0.93 5.91 -7.91
CA TRP A 31 1.57 6.42 -6.71
C TRP A 31 0.85 5.93 -5.45
N GLU A 32 1.64 5.59 -4.43
CA GLU A 32 1.17 5.24 -3.08
C GLU A 32 1.94 6.03 -2.02
N ALA A 33 1.23 6.55 -1.03
CA ALA A 33 1.75 6.85 0.29
C ALA A 33 1.15 5.83 1.25
N ARG A 34 1.96 5.08 2.00
CA ARG A 34 1.49 3.99 2.85
C ARG A 34 2.13 4.07 4.23
N TYR A 35 1.33 3.76 5.24
CA TYR A 35 1.69 3.94 6.63
C TYR A 35 1.25 2.71 7.41
N PHE A 36 1.95 2.42 8.51
CA PHE A 36 1.73 1.25 9.34
C PHE A 36 1.85 1.59 10.82
N TRP A 37 1.01 0.95 11.64
CA TRP A 37 1.02 1.10 13.09
C TRP A 37 0.76 -0.24 13.78
N PRO A 38 1.31 -0.45 14.99
CA PRO A 38 0.95 -1.59 15.84
C PRO A 38 -0.49 -1.46 16.36
N SER A 39 -1.06 -2.58 16.80
CA SER A 39 -2.47 -2.67 17.23
C SER A 39 -2.86 -1.82 18.44
N ASN A 40 -1.90 -1.34 19.23
CA ASN A 40 -2.15 -0.52 20.41
C ASN A 40 -2.15 0.99 20.10
N THR A 41 -1.97 1.40 18.85
CA THR A 41 -1.96 2.81 18.45
C THR A 41 -3.33 3.24 17.95
N THR A 42 -3.85 4.36 18.46
CA THR A 42 -5.00 5.06 17.85
C THR A 42 -4.50 5.92 16.69
N ILE A 43 -5.13 5.79 15.52
CA ILE A 43 -4.73 6.51 14.30
C ILE A 43 -5.77 7.56 13.95
N THR A 44 -5.39 8.82 13.95
CA THR A 44 -6.26 9.94 13.57
C THR A 44 -6.03 10.33 12.11
N LEU A 45 -7.11 10.39 11.34
CA LEU A 45 -7.13 10.93 9.98
C LEU A 45 -7.71 12.34 10.01
N HIS A 46 -6.88 13.32 9.64
CA HIS A 46 -7.27 14.74 9.71
C HIS A 46 -8.05 15.21 8.48
N GLY A 47 -8.92 16.19 8.67
CA GLY A 47 -9.67 16.82 7.58
C GLY A 47 -10.74 15.93 6.94
N LEU A 48 -11.18 14.89 7.65
CA LEU A 48 -12.32 14.06 7.22
C LEU A 48 -13.57 14.51 7.98
N ASP A 49 -14.69 14.62 7.27
CA ASP A 49 -15.99 14.97 7.86
C ASP A 49 -16.82 13.72 8.21
N SER A 50 -18.01 13.95 8.78
CA SER A 50 -18.93 12.88 9.19
C SER A 50 -19.38 11.95 8.05
N SER A 51 -19.27 12.34 6.78
CA SER A 51 -19.65 11.48 5.65
C SER A 51 -18.77 10.23 5.54
N PHE A 52 -17.54 10.30 6.08
CA PHE A 52 -16.61 9.17 6.15
C PHE A 52 -17.02 8.13 7.20
N LEU A 53 -17.90 8.45 8.14
CA LEU A 53 -18.40 7.48 9.13
C LEU A 53 -19.37 6.46 8.52
N SER A 54 -19.95 6.76 7.35
CA SER A 54 -20.87 5.84 6.68
C SER A 54 -20.11 4.74 5.93
N LEU A 55 -20.03 3.55 6.52
CA LEU A 55 -19.35 2.39 5.92
C LEU A 55 -19.95 1.96 4.58
N SER A 56 -21.18 2.37 4.25
CA SER A 56 -21.79 2.15 2.92
C SER A 56 -21.01 2.84 1.79
N ASN A 57 -20.20 3.85 2.10
CA ASN A 57 -19.37 4.58 1.15
C ASN A 57 -18.06 3.83 0.81
N TYR A 58 -17.80 2.70 1.48
CA TYR A 58 -16.56 1.95 1.36
C TYR A 58 -16.78 0.63 0.62
N LYS A 59 -15.81 0.27 -0.21
CA LYS A 59 -15.68 -1.10 -0.69
C LYS A 59 -14.88 -1.92 0.30
N ILE A 60 -15.49 -2.97 0.83
CA ILE A 60 -14.83 -3.93 1.72
C ILE A 60 -14.14 -5.02 0.90
N LYS A 61 -12.92 -5.42 1.29
CA LYS A 61 -12.20 -6.56 0.71
C LYS A 61 -11.48 -7.36 1.80
N TYR A 62 -11.55 -8.68 1.66
CA TYR A 62 -10.74 -9.63 2.42
C TYR A 62 -9.71 -10.27 1.49
N ARG A 63 -8.47 -10.39 1.97
CA ARG A 63 -7.36 -10.96 1.21
C ARG A 63 -6.47 -11.79 2.12
N GLN A 64 -6.04 -12.92 1.58
CA GLN A 64 -4.93 -13.71 2.10
C GLN A 64 -3.84 -13.69 1.03
N ASP A 65 -2.69 -13.13 1.40
CA ASP A 65 -1.50 -13.05 0.57
C ASP A 65 -0.37 -13.82 1.27
N CYS A 66 0.55 -14.38 0.51
CA CYS A 66 1.84 -14.83 1.04
C CYS A 66 2.94 -14.00 0.37
N TYR A 67 3.60 -13.13 1.13
CA TYR A 67 4.71 -12.31 0.62
C TYR A 67 5.99 -13.13 0.57
N LEU A 68 6.74 -13.02 -0.54
CA LEU A 68 8.02 -13.71 -0.71
C LEU A 68 9.14 -12.68 -0.61
N LEU A 69 9.78 -12.62 0.56
CA LEU A 69 10.82 -11.64 0.84
C LEU A 69 12.19 -12.23 0.46
N LEU A 70 13.01 -11.43 -0.20
CA LEU A 70 14.42 -11.72 -0.46
C LEU A 70 15.29 -10.88 0.48
N PRO A 71 16.42 -11.39 1.01
CA PRO A 71 17.24 -10.68 1.98
C PRO A 71 17.75 -9.33 1.45
N SER A 72 18.40 -9.33 0.28
CA SER A 72 19.14 -8.18 -0.25
C SER A 72 18.33 -7.24 -1.14
N THR A 73 17.05 -7.55 -1.41
CA THR A 73 16.21 -6.74 -2.32
C THR A 73 14.84 -6.46 -1.74
N HIS A 74 14.21 -5.35 -2.14
CA HIS A 74 12.87 -4.95 -1.70
C HIS A 74 11.80 -5.17 -2.79
N PHE A 75 11.93 -6.25 -3.56
CA PHE A 75 10.94 -6.56 -4.59
C PHE A 75 9.59 -6.92 -3.96
N ASN A 76 8.53 -6.27 -4.45
CA ASN A 76 7.17 -6.50 -3.97
C ASN A 76 6.56 -7.71 -4.68
N ILE A 77 6.89 -8.89 -4.15
CA ILE A 77 6.50 -10.19 -4.69
C ILE A 77 5.59 -10.89 -3.70
N LYS A 78 4.48 -11.43 -4.20
CA LYS A 78 3.57 -12.22 -3.39
C LYS A 78 2.79 -13.24 -4.18
N GLN A 79 2.43 -14.32 -3.50
CA GLN A 79 1.45 -15.27 -3.96
C GLN A 79 0.05 -14.84 -3.52
N ARG A 80 -0.91 -14.90 -4.44
CA ARG A 80 -2.33 -14.67 -4.17
C ARG A 80 -3.16 -15.56 -5.07
N ARG A 81 -4.06 -16.36 -4.48
CA ARG A 81 -4.93 -17.28 -5.25
C ARG A 81 -4.10 -18.12 -6.25
N MET A 82 -3.02 -18.71 -5.75
CA MET A 82 -2.06 -19.52 -6.52
C MET A 82 -1.25 -18.78 -7.59
N GLN A 83 -1.44 -17.47 -7.80
CA GLN A 83 -0.63 -16.70 -8.76
C GLN A 83 0.57 -16.05 -8.09
N LEU A 84 1.73 -16.10 -8.73
CA LEU A 84 2.93 -15.39 -8.30
C LEU A 84 3.01 -14.00 -8.93
N LEU A 85 2.79 -12.97 -8.11
CA LEU A 85 2.59 -11.61 -8.58
C LEU A 85 3.75 -10.71 -8.15
N TYR A 86 4.32 -9.99 -9.12
CA TYR A 86 5.32 -8.95 -8.91
C TYR A 86 4.70 -7.57 -9.16
N LYS A 87 4.96 -6.62 -8.25
CA LYS A 87 4.59 -5.21 -8.44
C LYS A 87 5.87 -4.36 -8.51
N PRO A 88 6.27 -3.89 -9.70
CA PRO A 88 7.53 -3.18 -9.86
C PRO A 88 7.48 -1.79 -9.23
N LEU A 89 8.46 -1.49 -8.39
CA LEU A 89 8.76 -0.13 -7.94
C LEU A 89 9.56 0.55 -9.05
N LEU A 90 9.04 1.64 -9.60
CA LEU A 90 9.65 2.35 -10.73
C LEU A 90 10.27 3.67 -10.29
N GLU A 91 9.64 4.36 -9.35
CA GLU A 91 10.08 5.66 -8.86
C GLU A 91 9.86 5.81 -7.36
N GLU A 92 10.68 6.65 -6.74
CA GLU A 92 10.55 7.06 -5.34
C GLU A 92 10.60 8.58 -5.25
N SER A 93 9.76 9.18 -4.41
CA SER A 93 9.77 10.62 -4.22
C SER A 93 9.29 11.00 -2.83
N GLY A 94 10.23 11.20 -1.92
CA GLY A 94 9.94 11.44 -0.50
C GLY A 94 9.11 10.31 0.09
N ILE A 95 7.92 10.64 0.60
CA ILE A 95 6.96 9.70 1.17
C ILE A 95 6.25 8.80 0.14
N LEU A 96 6.46 9.04 -1.16
CA LEU A 96 5.73 8.37 -2.23
C LEU A 96 6.54 7.23 -2.85
N ARG A 97 5.82 6.19 -3.24
CA ARG A 97 6.32 5.07 -4.04
C ARG A 97 5.50 4.97 -5.32
N GLY A 98 6.17 5.04 -6.45
CA GLY A 98 5.61 4.98 -7.79
C GLY A 98 5.73 3.59 -8.36
N TYR A 99 4.61 2.90 -8.53
CA TYR A 99 4.59 1.52 -9.00
C TYR A 99 4.08 1.39 -10.43
N GLY A 100 4.64 0.40 -11.14
CA GLY A 100 4.13 -0.04 -12.44
C GLY A 100 2.94 -0.99 -12.32
N LYS A 101 2.51 -1.50 -13.48
CA LYS A 101 1.47 -2.52 -13.54
C LYS A 101 1.96 -3.79 -12.85
N LYS A 102 1.03 -4.48 -12.20
CA LYS A 102 1.29 -5.79 -11.62
C LYS A 102 1.53 -6.80 -12.75
N ILE A 103 2.56 -7.62 -12.58
CA ILE A 103 2.99 -8.67 -13.50
C ILE A 103 2.72 -10.01 -12.82
N ASN A 104 2.11 -10.96 -13.54
CA ASN A 104 2.07 -12.36 -13.14
C ASN A 104 3.34 -13.02 -13.68
N LEU A 105 4.24 -13.47 -12.80
CA LEU A 105 5.54 -13.99 -13.20
C LEU A 105 5.43 -15.32 -13.98
N GLU A 106 4.31 -16.02 -13.84
CA GLU A 106 4.02 -17.26 -14.56
C GLU A 106 3.61 -17.03 -16.03
N ASP A 107 3.17 -15.81 -16.36
CA ASP A 107 2.74 -15.44 -17.72
C ASP A 107 3.89 -14.85 -18.55
N CYS A 108 5.06 -14.64 -17.94
CA CYS A 108 6.22 -14.02 -18.59
C CYS A 108 7.18 -15.06 -19.19
N LEU A 109 7.96 -14.64 -20.19
CA LEU A 109 9.05 -15.45 -20.72
C LEU A 109 10.26 -15.44 -19.77
N ASP A 110 10.99 -16.55 -19.69
CA ASP A 110 12.12 -16.73 -18.77
C ASP A 110 13.21 -15.67 -18.91
N ASN A 111 13.43 -15.16 -20.11
CA ASN A 111 14.44 -14.15 -20.43
C ASN A 111 13.91 -12.71 -20.42
N GLU A 112 12.61 -12.51 -20.15
CA GLU A 112 12.01 -11.18 -20.06
C GLU A 112 12.63 -10.40 -18.90
N ILE A 113 12.99 -9.15 -19.14
CA ILE A 113 13.61 -8.27 -18.15
C ILE A 113 12.52 -7.60 -17.32
N LEU A 114 12.56 -7.80 -16.01
CA LEU A 114 11.54 -7.26 -15.11
C LEU A 114 11.82 -5.78 -14.80
N PRO A 115 10.82 -4.90 -14.95
CA PRO A 115 10.99 -3.48 -14.65
C PRO A 115 11.24 -3.27 -13.15
N GLY A 116 12.01 -2.23 -12.79
CA GLY A 116 12.32 -1.91 -11.40
C GLY A 116 13.32 -2.85 -10.71
N THR A 117 13.96 -3.77 -11.45
CA THR A 117 14.91 -4.75 -10.89
C THR A 117 16.38 -4.49 -11.25
N GLY A 118 16.67 -3.42 -12.01
CA GLY A 118 18.03 -3.15 -12.50
C GLY A 118 18.51 -4.09 -13.61
N GLY A 119 17.60 -4.78 -14.30
CA GLY A 119 17.93 -5.66 -15.43
C GLY A 119 17.83 -7.16 -15.13
N LEU A 120 17.16 -7.56 -14.05
CA LEU A 120 17.00 -8.96 -13.68
C LEU A 120 15.97 -9.64 -14.61
N SER A 121 16.31 -10.82 -15.12
CA SER A 121 15.36 -11.65 -15.88
C SER A 121 14.36 -12.36 -14.94
N VAL A 122 13.24 -12.80 -15.50
CA VAL A 122 12.25 -13.63 -14.78
C VAL A 122 12.90 -14.90 -14.22
N SER A 123 13.63 -15.65 -15.03
CA SER A 123 14.32 -16.88 -14.62
C SER A 123 15.31 -16.65 -13.48
N ALA A 124 16.07 -15.55 -13.53
CA ALA A 124 17.02 -15.20 -12.46
C ALA A 124 16.28 -14.86 -11.15
N LEU A 125 15.18 -14.09 -11.22
CA LEU A 125 14.36 -13.80 -10.05
C LEU A 125 13.75 -15.07 -9.44
N LEU A 126 13.16 -15.94 -10.27
CA LEU A 126 12.58 -17.20 -9.81
C LEU A 126 13.64 -18.10 -9.17
N THR A 127 14.86 -18.11 -9.69
CA THR A 127 15.99 -18.83 -9.08
C THR A 127 16.33 -18.27 -7.69
N GLN A 128 16.42 -16.93 -7.55
CA GLN A 128 16.64 -16.29 -6.25
C GLN A 128 15.53 -16.63 -5.25
N LEU A 129 14.27 -16.60 -5.68
CA LEU A 129 13.12 -16.95 -4.84
C LEU A 129 13.17 -18.41 -4.38
N ARG A 130 13.56 -19.35 -5.25
CA ARG A 130 13.67 -20.77 -4.87
C ARG A 130 14.76 -21.01 -3.82
N GLN A 131 15.84 -20.23 -3.86
CA GLN A 131 17.00 -20.43 -2.99
C GLN A 131 16.87 -19.70 -1.66
N ASN A 132 16.35 -18.46 -1.67
CA ASN A 132 16.59 -17.52 -0.57
C ASN A 132 15.33 -16.83 -0.02
N LYS A 133 14.13 -17.22 -0.48
CA LYS A 133 12.90 -16.54 -0.01
C LYS A 133 12.57 -16.93 1.42
N LYS A 134 11.96 -15.98 2.14
CA LYS A 134 11.12 -16.26 3.32
C LYS A 134 9.69 -15.92 2.97
N GLU A 135 8.80 -16.82 3.36
CA GLU A 135 7.37 -16.72 3.10
C GLU A 135 6.67 -16.11 4.30
N ILE A 136 5.96 -15.01 4.09
CA ILE A 136 5.23 -14.29 5.14
C ILE A 136 3.74 -14.31 4.80
N PRO A 137 2.94 -15.15 5.47
CA PRO A 137 1.49 -15.09 5.38
C PRO A 137 0.96 -13.77 5.94
N VAL A 138 0.09 -13.12 5.18
CA VAL A 138 -0.55 -11.86 5.56
C VAL A 138 -2.03 -11.95 5.26
N GLU A 139 -2.85 -11.86 6.31
CA GLU A 139 -4.28 -11.66 6.18
C GLU A 139 -4.59 -10.17 6.24
N LYS A 140 -5.51 -9.73 5.40
CA LYS A 140 -5.81 -8.32 5.24
C LYS A 140 -7.30 -8.09 5.03
N GLU A 141 -7.90 -7.35 5.95
CA GLU A 141 -9.23 -6.76 5.84
C GLU A 141 -9.09 -5.29 5.47
N VAL A 142 -9.88 -4.82 4.49
CA VAL A 142 -9.68 -3.50 3.88
C VAL A 142 -10.99 -2.78 3.66
N LEU A 143 -11.03 -1.51 4.04
CA LEU A 143 -12.03 -0.54 3.63
C LEU A 143 -11.43 0.44 2.62
N ILE A 144 -12.04 0.55 1.44
CA ILE A 144 -11.56 1.41 0.35
C ILE A 144 -12.59 2.48 0.05
N TYR A 145 -12.24 3.73 0.32
CA TYR A 145 -12.98 4.91 -0.11
C TYR A 145 -12.40 5.46 -1.41
N LYS A 146 -13.25 6.00 -2.28
CA LYS A 146 -12.83 6.69 -3.51
C LYS A 146 -13.16 8.16 -3.37
N PHE A 147 -12.15 9.01 -3.39
CA PHE A 147 -12.37 10.45 -3.41
C PHE A 147 -12.97 10.89 -4.75
N PRO A 148 -13.80 11.94 -4.77
CA PRO A 148 -14.43 12.48 -5.99
C PRO A 148 -13.45 13.34 -6.81
N THR A 149 -12.24 12.83 -7.07
CA THR A 149 -11.18 13.51 -7.84
C THR A 149 -11.03 12.93 -9.25
N ALA A 150 -10.42 13.70 -10.16
CA ALA A 150 -10.01 13.24 -11.49
C ALA A 150 -8.49 13.43 -11.71
N PRO A 151 -7.68 12.34 -11.80
CA PRO A 151 -8.05 10.94 -11.67
C PRO A 151 -8.46 10.57 -10.24
N THR A 152 -9.22 9.49 -10.10
CA THR A 152 -9.69 9.00 -8.80
C THR A 152 -8.52 8.62 -7.89
N ILE A 153 -8.47 9.26 -6.73
CA ILE A 153 -7.61 8.86 -5.61
C ILE A 153 -8.43 7.99 -4.66
N LYS A 154 -7.76 7.05 -4.01
CA LYS A 154 -8.37 6.16 -3.03
C LYS A 154 -7.71 6.33 -1.68
N LEU A 155 -8.51 6.18 -0.64
CA LEU A 155 -8.07 5.94 0.73
C LEU A 155 -8.34 4.47 1.06
N GLU A 156 -7.30 3.76 1.45
CA GLU A 156 -7.34 2.38 1.91
C GLU A 156 -7.06 2.37 3.41
N LEU A 157 -8.01 1.90 4.22
CA LEU A 157 -7.81 1.58 5.63
C LEU A 157 -7.74 0.06 5.75
N ALA A 158 -6.73 -0.47 6.42
CA ALA A 158 -6.54 -1.90 6.52
C ALA A 158 -6.20 -2.35 7.94
N ARG A 159 -6.77 -3.50 8.32
CA ARG A 159 -6.33 -4.32 9.44
C ARG A 159 -5.59 -5.52 8.87
N LEU A 160 -4.37 -5.72 9.35
CA LEU A 160 -3.46 -6.76 8.92
C LEU A 160 -3.28 -7.76 10.06
N THR A 161 -3.19 -9.05 9.72
CA THR A 161 -2.73 -10.09 10.65
C THR A 161 -1.49 -10.74 10.04
N ILE A 162 -0.37 -10.63 10.77
CA ILE A 162 0.95 -11.08 10.35
C ILE A 162 1.55 -11.80 11.56
N ALA A 163 1.88 -13.09 11.41
CA ALA A 163 2.38 -13.92 12.52
C ALA A 163 1.55 -13.75 13.82
N GLU A 164 0.22 -13.86 13.69
CA GLU A 164 -0.78 -13.70 14.77
C GLU A 164 -0.85 -12.30 15.42
N GLN A 165 -0.01 -11.36 14.98
CA GLN A 165 -0.03 -9.98 15.44
C GLN A 165 -0.88 -9.10 14.53
N ILE A 166 -1.56 -8.13 15.14
CA ILE A 166 -2.42 -7.18 14.43
C ILE A 166 -1.64 -5.89 14.16
N PHE A 167 -1.73 -5.42 12.92
CA PHE A 167 -1.24 -4.11 12.50
C PHE A 167 -2.33 -3.36 11.76
N TYR A 168 -2.23 -2.03 11.76
CA TYR A 168 -3.10 -1.16 10.99
C TYR A 168 -2.31 -0.47 9.89
N SER A 169 -2.95 -0.25 8.75
CA SER A 169 -2.33 0.46 7.64
C SER A 169 -3.30 1.44 7.00
N VAL A 170 -2.76 2.59 6.61
CA VAL A 170 -3.43 3.57 5.75
C VAL A 170 -2.66 3.64 4.45
N CYS A 171 -3.36 3.72 3.32
CA CYS A 171 -2.73 4.06 2.05
C CYS A 171 -3.58 5.03 1.25
N VAL A 172 -2.94 6.10 0.78
CA VAL A 172 -3.50 7.01 -0.22
C VAL A 172 -2.87 6.65 -1.55
N GLU A 173 -3.69 6.35 -2.55
CA GLU A 173 -3.19 5.82 -3.82
C GLU A 173 -3.94 6.33 -5.06
N GLY A 174 -3.24 6.46 -6.19
CA GLY A 174 -3.84 6.80 -7.47
C GLY A 174 -2.85 7.20 -8.57
N LYS A 175 -3.39 7.66 -9.69
CA LYS A 175 -2.63 8.03 -10.90
C LYS A 175 -2.35 9.54 -10.99
N SER A 176 -2.02 10.15 -9.86
CA SER A 176 -1.51 11.52 -9.78
C SER A 176 -0.65 11.67 -8.55
N LYS A 177 0.64 11.96 -8.76
CA LYS A 177 1.60 12.22 -7.69
C LYS A 177 1.16 13.38 -6.82
N VAL A 178 0.69 14.45 -7.45
CA VAL A 178 0.25 15.69 -6.78
C VAL A 178 -0.91 15.40 -5.84
N PHE A 179 -1.98 14.77 -6.32
CA PHE A 179 -3.12 14.49 -5.44
C PHE A 179 -2.80 13.48 -4.35
N VAL A 180 -2.03 12.41 -4.64
CA VAL A 180 -1.63 11.46 -3.61
C VAL A 180 -0.80 12.15 -2.52
N SER A 181 0.17 12.99 -2.91
CA SER A 181 1.00 13.75 -1.98
C SER A 181 0.16 14.69 -1.10
N SER A 182 -0.66 15.54 -1.72
CA SER A 182 -1.44 16.54 -1.01
C SER A 182 -2.45 15.92 -0.05
N ILE A 183 -3.16 14.88 -0.50
CA ILE A 183 -4.13 14.18 0.34
C ILE A 183 -3.41 13.44 1.48
N ALA A 184 -2.34 12.70 1.20
CA ALA A 184 -1.60 11.98 2.25
C ALA A 184 -1.04 12.91 3.32
N LYS A 185 -0.41 14.03 2.92
CA LYS A 185 0.11 15.04 3.86
C LYS A 185 -1.00 15.68 4.68
N HIS A 186 -2.16 15.94 4.08
CA HIS A 186 -3.28 16.51 4.80
C HIS A 186 -3.86 15.53 5.83
N LEU A 187 -4.07 14.27 5.44
CA LEU A 187 -4.68 13.27 6.32
C LEU A 187 -3.77 12.82 7.45
N LEU A 188 -2.45 12.75 7.22
CA LEU A 188 -1.50 12.07 8.11
C LEU A 188 -0.31 12.94 8.53
N ALA A 189 -0.30 14.23 8.18
CA ALA A 189 0.71 15.20 8.61
C ALA A 189 2.16 14.68 8.43
N GLU A 190 2.91 14.61 9.53
CA GLU A 190 4.34 14.24 9.56
C GLU A 190 4.58 12.74 9.80
N GLN A 191 3.55 11.88 9.70
CA GLN A 191 3.74 10.44 9.83
C GLN A 191 4.72 9.91 8.76
N VAL A 192 5.51 8.90 9.12
CA VAL A 192 6.51 8.32 8.22
C VAL A 192 5.84 7.29 7.31
N SER A 193 5.95 7.52 6.00
CA SER A 193 5.51 6.55 5.00
C SER A 193 6.53 5.43 4.84
N CYS A 194 6.05 4.20 4.72
CA CYS A 194 6.83 3.00 4.50
C CYS A 194 6.10 2.09 3.52
N ASP A 195 6.82 1.46 2.59
CA ASP A 195 6.21 0.46 1.72
C ASP A 195 6.01 -0.88 2.43
N TYR A 196 5.21 -1.74 1.80
CA TYR A 196 4.82 -3.02 2.40
C TYR A 196 6.01 -3.96 2.63
N VAL A 197 6.96 -4.01 1.70
CA VAL A 197 8.10 -4.95 1.78
C VAL A 197 9.05 -4.51 2.89
N SER A 198 9.37 -3.22 2.92
CA SER A 198 10.19 -2.62 3.99
C SER A 198 9.55 -2.83 5.36
N PHE A 199 8.25 -2.57 5.51
CA PHE A 199 7.51 -2.82 6.74
C PHE A 199 7.60 -4.28 7.20
N LEU A 200 7.37 -5.25 6.30
CA LEU A 200 7.44 -6.66 6.66
C LEU A 200 8.84 -7.10 7.09
N LYS A 201 9.89 -6.61 6.41
CA LYS A 201 11.28 -6.93 6.78
C LYS A 201 11.64 -6.37 8.16
N GLN A 202 11.29 -5.12 8.43
CA GLN A 202 11.53 -4.47 9.72
C GLN A 202 10.77 -5.17 10.86
N THR A 203 9.49 -5.50 10.62
CA THR A 203 8.63 -6.11 11.65
C THR A 203 9.06 -7.53 12.02
N LEU A 204 9.64 -8.27 11.08
CA LEU A 204 10.00 -9.68 11.24
C LEU A 204 11.51 -9.90 11.36
N ALA A 205 12.26 -8.84 11.68
CA ALA A 205 13.72 -8.82 11.89
C ALA A 205 14.49 -9.56 10.78
N TYR A 206 14.36 -9.09 9.53
CA TYR A 206 15.12 -9.65 8.41
C TYR A 206 16.58 -9.15 8.33
N ASP A 207 16.94 -8.13 9.11
CA ASP A 207 18.24 -7.45 9.07
C ASP A 207 19.15 -7.81 10.27
N GLU A 208 19.08 -9.05 10.77
CA GLU A 208 20.15 -9.65 11.61
C GLU A 208 20.85 -10.80 10.88
#